data_AF-A0A9N9HRP5-F1
#
_entry.id   AF-A0A9N9HRP5-F1
#
_cell.length_a   1.000
_cell.length_b   1.000
_cell.length_c   1.000
_cell.angle_alpha   90.00
_cell.angle_beta   90.00
_cell.angle_gamma   90.00
#
_symmetry.space_group_name_H-M   'P 1'
#
loop_
_entity.id
_entity.type
_entity.pdbx_description
1 polymer ?
#
loop_
_entity_poly.entity_id
_entity_poly.type
_entity_poly.pdbx_seq_one_letter_code
_entity_poly.pdbx_strand_id
1 'polypeptide(L)'
;DPDQVIRRLNNLVLNGYFFSVNSENKISMYSLKTGDEKMQFNPHQEKSNLQPIRNVLIAMSRDKRLFAATFNDTIHLYLIENGLEIISKAYCGTIIQIAFEEENNTPKEKTTSKTDLVILIRDNNDKGTFRICVWDLSVWKEDIDYELFSENFTEHCQLLSSNNKAL
;
A
#
# COMPACT_ATOMS: atom_id res chain seq x y z
N ASP A 1 0.73 28.89 -6.01
CA ASP A 1 2.15 28.65 -6.31
C ASP A 1 2.26 27.31 -7.02
N PRO A 2 2.58 27.29 -8.33
CA PRO A 2 2.79 26.04 -9.06
C PRO A 2 3.95 25.19 -8.50
N ASP A 3 4.77 25.75 -7.61
CA ASP A 3 5.95 25.09 -7.00
C ASP A 3 5.63 24.14 -5.83
N GLN A 4 4.36 23.78 -5.56
CA GLN A 4 4.01 22.83 -4.49
C GLN A 4 3.68 21.40 -4.91
N VAL A 5 3.73 21.05 -6.21
CA VAL A 5 3.24 19.74 -6.71
C VAL A 5 4.37 18.78 -7.09
N ILE A 6 5.50 18.79 -6.36
CA ILE A 6 6.44 17.66 -6.40
C ILE A 6 6.77 17.24 -4.97
N ARG A 7 5.85 16.49 -4.35
CA ARG A 7 6.14 15.76 -3.10
C ARG A 7 6.62 14.35 -3.47
N ARG A 8 7.95 14.16 -3.36
CA ARG A 8 8.71 12.90 -3.30
C ARG A 8 8.16 11.73 -4.14
N LEU A 9 8.80 11.49 -5.29
CA LEU A 9 8.52 10.41 -6.26
C LEU A 9 8.85 8.98 -5.79
N ASN A 10 9.18 8.76 -4.52
CA ASN A 10 9.99 7.60 -4.13
C ASN A 10 9.31 6.23 -4.29
N ASN A 11 7.99 6.14 -4.54
CA ASN A 11 7.31 4.86 -4.68
C ASN A 11 6.26 4.81 -5.80
N LEU A 12 6.19 5.79 -6.70
CA LEU A 12 5.11 5.87 -7.69
C LEU A 12 5.43 5.16 -9.01
N VAL A 13 6.37 4.22 -9.01
CA VAL A 13 6.66 3.36 -10.16
C VAL A 13 6.61 1.92 -9.72
N LEU A 14 5.70 1.14 -10.31
CA LEU A 14 5.48 -0.26 -9.94
C LEU A 14 4.97 -1.04 -11.14
N ASN A 15 5.49 -2.25 -11.37
CA ASN A 15 5.00 -3.21 -12.38
C ASN A 15 4.85 -2.66 -13.81
N GLY A 16 5.73 -1.74 -14.23
CA GLY A 16 5.67 -1.12 -15.57
C GLY A 16 4.67 0.03 -15.68
N TYR A 17 4.19 0.54 -14.54
CA TYR A 17 3.32 1.70 -14.46
C TYR A 17 3.97 2.84 -13.67
N PHE A 18 3.61 4.05 -14.05
CA PHE A 18 3.84 5.27 -13.27
C PHE A 18 2.51 5.72 -12.66
N PHE A 19 2.55 6.17 -11.43
CA PHE A 19 1.38 6.64 -10.70
C PHE A 19 1.55 8.14 -10.41
N SER A 20 0.46 8.89 -10.51
CA SER A 20 0.41 10.27 -10.06
C SER A 20 -0.68 10.42 -9.02
N VAL A 21 -0.50 11.35 -8.09
CA VAL A 21 -1.51 11.69 -7.10
C VAL A 21 -1.76 13.18 -7.14
N ASN A 22 -3.02 13.59 -7.22
CA ASN A 22 -3.39 15.00 -7.24
C ASN A 22 -3.81 15.51 -5.85
N SER A 23 -4.13 16.80 -5.75
CA SER A 23 -4.58 17.44 -4.50
C SER A 23 -5.93 16.95 -3.97
N GLU A 24 -6.68 16.18 -4.76
CA GLU A 24 -7.97 15.58 -4.39
C GLU A 24 -7.80 14.11 -3.98
N ASN A 25 -6.57 13.66 -3.70
CA ASN A 25 -6.22 12.27 -3.41
C ASN A 25 -6.63 11.28 -4.52
N LYS A 26 -6.83 11.74 -5.75
CA LYS A 26 -7.06 10.84 -6.89
C LYS A 26 -5.73 10.31 -7.38
N ILE A 27 -5.68 9.01 -7.66
CA ILE A 27 -4.50 8.36 -8.22
C ILE A 27 -4.78 8.04 -9.68
N SER A 28 -3.91 8.48 -10.58
CA SER A 28 -3.93 8.04 -11.97
C SER A 28 -2.75 7.11 -12.25
N MET A 29 -3.01 6.03 -12.98
CA MET A 29 -2.03 5.03 -13.38
C MET A 29 -1.76 5.13 -14.87
N TYR A 30 -0.49 5.28 -15.22
CA TYR A 30 -0.01 5.45 -16.59
C TYR A 30 0.87 4.28 -16.98
N SER A 31 0.72 3.81 -18.20
CA SER A 31 1.62 2.82 -18.79
C SER A 31 2.99 3.44 -19.03
N LEU A 32 4.07 2.89 -18.45
CA LEU A 32 5.42 3.36 -18.77
C LEU A 32 5.82 3.04 -20.21
N LYS A 33 5.19 2.04 -20.82
CA LYS A 33 5.47 1.62 -22.19
C LYS A 33 4.89 2.60 -23.22
N THR A 34 3.70 3.13 -22.96
CA THR A 34 2.94 3.91 -23.96
C THR A 34 2.68 5.35 -23.54
N GLY A 35 2.81 5.68 -22.26
CA GLY A 35 2.47 6.99 -21.70
C GLY A 35 0.97 7.20 -21.46
N ASP A 36 0.10 6.31 -21.98
CA ASP A 36 -1.35 6.49 -21.81
C ASP A 36 -1.77 6.25 -20.36
N GLU A 37 -2.75 7.04 -19.92
CA GLU A 37 -3.53 6.74 -18.73
C GLU A 37 -4.29 5.42 -18.94
N LYS A 38 -4.19 4.53 -17.95
CA LYS A 38 -4.83 3.20 -17.97
C LYS A 38 -5.94 3.09 -16.95
N MET A 39 -5.82 3.78 -15.81
CA MET A 39 -6.81 3.70 -14.74
C MET A 39 -6.77 4.96 -13.87
N GLN A 40 -7.92 5.28 -13.28
CA GLN A 40 -8.04 6.25 -12.23
C GLN A 40 -8.67 5.59 -11.00
N PHE A 41 -8.02 5.73 -9.86
CA PHE A 41 -8.50 5.25 -8.57
C PHE A 41 -9.13 6.40 -7.81
N ASN A 42 -10.42 6.25 -7.52
CA ASN A 42 -11.22 7.28 -6.87
C ASN A 42 -11.52 6.84 -5.44
N PRO A 43 -10.91 7.45 -4.42
CA PRO A 43 -11.28 7.16 -3.03
C PRO A 43 -12.75 7.52 -2.81
N HIS A 44 -13.47 6.73 -2.00
CA HIS A 44 -14.80 7.15 -1.57
C HIS A 44 -14.64 8.44 -0.76
N GLN A 45 -15.20 9.53 -1.27
CA GLN A 45 -15.06 10.83 -0.63
C GLN A 45 -15.92 10.91 0.64
N GLU A 46 -15.28 10.96 1.81
CA GLU A 46 -15.76 11.88 2.84
C GLU A 46 -15.10 13.24 2.58
N LYS A 47 -15.89 14.18 2.06
CA LYS A 47 -15.48 15.53 1.65
C LYS A 47 -14.96 16.42 2.80
N SER A 48 -14.90 15.92 4.03
CA SER A 48 -14.48 16.71 5.19
C SER A 48 -12.99 16.54 5.44
N ASN A 49 -12.24 17.63 5.18
CA ASN A 49 -10.87 17.86 5.64
C ASN A 49 -9.77 17.08 4.91
N LEU A 50 -9.62 17.35 3.60
CA LEU A 50 -8.43 16.94 2.85
C LEU A 50 -7.18 17.59 3.46
N GLN A 51 -6.45 16.83 4.28
CA GLN A 51 -5.13 17.24 4.76
C GLN A 51 -4.11 17.18 3.61
N PRO A 52 -3.10 18.06 3.58
CA PRO A 52 -2.04 18.00 2.57
C PRO A 52 -1.37 16.62 2.61
N ILE A 53 -1.40 15.89 1.50
CA ILE A 53 -0.79 14.56 1.37
C ILE A 53 0.69 14.66 1.69
N ARG A 54 1.13 14.07 2.80
CA ARG A 54 2.54 14.11 3.22
C ARG A 54 3.37 12.99 2.61
N ASN A 55 2.77 11.83 2.48
CA ASN A 55 3.42 10.63 1.99
C ASN A 55 2.39 9.77 1.24
N VAL A 56 2.82 9.22 0.11
CA VAL A 56 2.05 8.22 -0.63
C VAL A 56 2.92 6.99 -0.78
N LEU A 57 2.40 5.88 -0.29
CA LEU A 57 2.92 4.55 -0.52
C LEU A 57 1.90 3.81 -1.37
N ILE A 58 2.38 2.94 -2.25
CA ILE A 58 1.53 2.11 -3.08
C ILE A 58 2.04 0.68 -3.07
N ALA A 59 1.12 -0.26 -3.24
CA ALA A 59 1.41 -1.67 -3.48
C ALA A 59 0.41 -2.22 -4.49
N MET A 60 0.81 -3.29 -5.19
CA MET A 60 -0.02 -3.98 -6.16
C MET A 60 0.12 -5.48 -5.95
N SER A 61 -1.00 -6.20 -5.94
CA SER A 61 -1.00 -7.65 -5.87
C SER A 61 -0.31 -8.24 -7.11
N ARG A 62 0.32 -9.40 -6.99
CA ARG A 62 1.01 -10.10 -8.07
C ARG A 62 0.06 -10.45 -9.21
N ASP A 63 -1.18 -10.81 -8.87
CA ASP A 63 -2.23 -11.10 -9.85
C ASP A 63 -2.85 -9.83 -10.49
N LYS A 64 -2.40 -8.64 -10.05
CA LYS A 64 -2.83 -7.33 -10.53
C LYS A 64 -4.34 -7.10 -10.42
N ARG A 65 -4.99 -7.72 -9.43
CA ARG A 65 -6.39 -7.45 -9.11
C ARG A 65 -6.56 -6.35 -8.07
N LEU A 66 -5.63 -6.26 -7.13
CA LEU A 66 -5.70 -5.32 -6.01
C LEU A 66 -4.59 -4.28 -6.08
N PHE A 67 -4.96 -3.06 -5.73
CA PHE A 67 -4.07 -1.93 -5.57
C PHE A 67 -4.31 -1.30 -4.20
N ALA A 68 -3.25 -1.14 -3.41
CA ALA A 68 -3.31 -0.45 -2.14
C ALA A 68 -2.56 0.87 -2.25
N ALA A 69 -3.13 1.94 -1.68
CA ALA A 69 -2.48 3.23 -1.61
C ALA A 69 -2.70 3.88 -0.25
N THR A 70 -1.74 4.70 0.19
CA THR A 70 -1.84 5.40 1.46
C THR A 70 -2.00 6.90 1.23
N PHE A 71 -2.98 7.51 1.91
CA PHE A 71 -3.05 8.96 2.04
C PHE A 71 -2.92 9.29 3.53
N ASN A 72 -1.76 9.83 3.90
CA ASN A 72 -1.39 10.09 5.30
C ASN A 72 -1.35 8.78 6.13
N ASP A 73 -2.26 8.62 7.07
CA ASP A 73 -2.37 7.48 7.99
C ASP A 73 -3.48 6.49 7.60
N THR A 74 -4.12 6.70 6.45
CA THR A 74 -5.19 5.85 5.94
C THR A 74 -4.74 5.05 4.73
N ILE A 75 -5.01 3.75 4.73
CA ILE A 75 -4.84 2.86 3.59
C ILE A 75 -6.17 2.73 2.87
N HIS A 76 -6.12 2.82 1.55
CA HIS A 76 -7.23 2.62 0.64
C HIS A 76 -6.91 1.43 -0.26
N LEU A 77 -7.86 0.51 -0.38
CA LEU A 77 -7.74 -0.68 -1.22
C LEU A 77 -8.71 -0.57 -2.39
N TYR A 78 -8.20 -0.84 -3.59
CA TYR A 78 -8.93 -0.68 -4.85
C TYR A 78 -8.90 -1.96 -5.68
N LEU A 79 -9.97 -2.15 -6.47
CA LEU A 79 -9.97 -3.05 -7.60
C LEU A 79 -9.27 -2.41 -8.79
N ILE A 80 -8.26 -3.07 -9.33
CA ILE A 80 -7.52 -2.57 -10.52
C ILE A 80 -8.39 -2.59 -11.77
N GLU A 81 -9.33 -3.53 -11.88
CA GLU A 81 -10.17 -3.70 -13.07
C GLU A 81 -11.02 -2.46 -13.40
N ASN A 82 -11.47 -1.72 -12.40
CA ASN A 82 -12.42 -0.61 -12.55
C ASN A 82 -12.07 0.63 -11.71
N GLY A 83 -10.99 0.58 -10.92
CA GLY A 83 -10.55 1.70 -10.10
C GLY A 83 -11.42 1.98 -8.88
N LEU A 84 -12.40 1.11 -8.57
CA LEU A 84 -13.28 1.29 -7.43
C LEU A 84 -12.56 0.98 -6.13
N GLU A 85 -12.75 1.86 -5.16
CA GLU A 85 -12.36 1.60 -3.78
C GLU A 85 -13.26 0.52 -3.18
N ILE A 86 -12.65 -0.51 -2.60
CA ILE A 86 -13.34 -1.57 -1.88
C ILE A 86 -13.54 -1.16 -0.43
N ILE A 87 -12.45 -0.67 0.19
CA ILE A 87 -12.41 -0.35 1.62
C ILE A 87 -11.27 0.62 1.89
N SER A 88 -11.44 1.43 2.93
CA SER A 88 -10.38 2.24 3.52
C SER A 88 -10.28 2.00 5.02
N LYS A 89 -9.08 2.16 5.56
CA LYS A 89 -8.80 1.92 6.98
C LYS A 89 -7.73 2.86 7.49
N ALA A 90 -8.08 3.59 8.54
CA ALA A 90 -7.17 4.50 9.23
C ALA A 90 -6.35 3.74 10.29
N TYR A 91 -5.09 4.12 10.44
CA TYR A 91 -4.17 3.56 11.40
C TYR A 91 -3.66 4.63 12.36
N CYS A 92 -3.46 4.27 13.64
CA CYS A 92 -2.82 5.16 14.59
C CYS A 92 -1.29 5.05 14.45
N GLY A 93 -0.68 6.02 13.75
CA GLY A 93 0.77 6.09 13.55
C GLY A 93 1.14 6.59 12.16
N THR A 94 2.43 6.65 11.88
CA THR A 94 2.93 6.93 10.52
C THR A 94 3.14 5.63 9.78
N ILE A 95 2.38 5.39 8.71
CA ILE A 95 2.63 4.26 7.81
C ILE A 95 3.92 4.53 7.03
N ILE A 96 4.86 3.58 7.09
CA ILE A 96 6.18 3.69 6.47
C ILE A 96 6.26 2.83 5.22
N GLN A 97 5.63 1.66 5.24
CA GLN A 97 5.68 0.72 4.14
C GLN A 97 4.42 -0.13 4.09
N ILE A 98 4.04 -0.50 2.86
CA ILE A 98 2.98 -1.48 2.58
C ILE A 98 3.48 -2.45 1.52
N ALA A 99 3.05 -3.71 1.60
CA ALA A 99 3.33 -4.73 0.60
C ALA A 99 2.25 -5.82 0.62
N PHE A 100 1.91 -6.38 -0.54
CA PHE A 100 1.09 -7.58 -0.59
C PHE A 100 1.97 -8.80 -0.32
N GLU A 101 1.51 -9.66 0.58
CA GLU A 101 2.04 -11.00 0.79
C GLU A 101 1.06 -12.01 0.20
N GLU A 102 1.56 -12.89 -0.65
CA GLU A 102 0.74 -13.87 -1.37
C GLU A 102 1.35 -15.25 -1.25
N GLU A 103 0.55 -16.22 -0.83
CA GLU A 103 0.98 -17.60 -0.77
C GLU A 103 1.23 -18.17 -2.17
N ASN A 104 2.40 -18.79 -2.34
CA ASN A 104 2.76 -19.50 -3.57
C ASN A 104 2.02 -20.83 -3.65
N ASN A 105 0.71 -20.81 -3.89
CA ASN A 105 0.01 -22.05 -4.20
C ASN A 105 0.44 -22.52 -5.59
N THR A 106 1.14 -23.67 -5.61
CA THR A 106 1.43 -24.35 -6.87
C THR A 106 0.11 -24.68 -7.58
N PRO A 107 0.05 -24.65 -8.93
CA PRO A 107 -1.19 -24.78 -9.69
C PRO A 107 -2.00 -26.07 -9.47
N LYS A 108 -1.49 -27.01 -8.67
CA LYS A 108 -2.11 -28.32 -8.40
C LYS A 108 -3.10 -28.31 -7.24
N GLU A 109 -3.05 -27.33 -6.36
CA GLU A 109 -4.00 -27.23 -5.25
C GLU A 109 -4.96 -26.06 -5.52
N LYS A 110 -6.24 -26.36 -5.72
CA LYS A 110 -7.34 -25.37 -5.85
C LYS A 110 -7.67 -24.75 -4.48
N THR A 111 -6.67 -24.45 -3.67
CA THR A 111 -6.84 -23.67 -2.45
C THR A 111 -6.90 -22.20 -2.83
N THR A 112 -7.94 -21.50 -2.35
CA THR A 112 -8.06 -20.05 -2.43
C THR A 112 -6.74 -19.42 -2.00
N SER A 113 -6.04 -18.77 -2.92
CA SER A 113 -4.76 -18.10 -2.64
C SER A 113 -5.00 -17.05 -1.56
N LYS A 114 -4.30 -17.18 -0.43
CA LYS A 114 -4.33 -16.15 0.60
C LYS A 114 -3.56 -14.93 0.09
N THR A 115 -4.18 -13.76 0.20
CA THR A 115 -3.57 -12.47 -0.13
C THR A 115 -3.74 -11.57 1.06
N ASP A 116 -2.63 -11.19 1.68
CA ASP A 116 -2.60 -10.31 2.83
C ASP A 116 -1.93 -8.99 2.46
N LEU A 117 -2.30 -7.91 3.14
CA LEU A 117 -1.56 -6.64 3.08
C LEU A 117 -0.74 -6.49 4.36
N VAL A 118 0.58 -6.50 4.23
CA VAL A 118 1.53 -6.28 5.32
C VAL A 118 1.83 -4.78 5.40
N ILE A 119 1.72 -4.23 6.61
CA ILE A 119 1.78 -2.80 6.86
C ILE A 119 2.79 -2.55 7.98
N LEU A 120 3.78 -1.71 7.70
CA LEU A 120 4.74 -1.25 8.70
C LEU A 120 4.37 0.15 9.19
N ILE A 121 4.17 0.27 10.49
CA ILE A 121 3.74 1.51 11.15
C ILE A 121 4.78 1.91 12.19
N ARG A 122 5.13 3.20 12.22
CA ARG A 122 5.87 3.80 13.33
C ARG A 122 4.88 4.49 14.25
N ASP A 123 4.98 4.17 15.54
CA ASP A 123 4.17 4.85 16.54
C ASP A 123 4.60 6.31 16.68
N ASN A 124 3.63 7.22 16.75
CA ASN A 124 3.89 8.64 16.91
C ASN A 124 4.10 9.04 18.37
N ASN A 125 3.59 8.23 19.32
CA ASN A 125 3.64 8.51 20.75
C ASN A 125 4.90 7.96 21.41
N ASP A 126 5.49 6.90 20.84
CA ASP A 126 6.69 6.27 21.35
C ASP A 126 7.81 6.29 20.30
N LYS A 127 8.81 7.16 20.52
CA LYS A 127 9.90 7.42 19.58
C LYS A 127 10.85 6.22 19.52
N GLY A 128 10.51 5.23 18.71
CA GLY A 128 11.36 4.07 18.45
C GLY A 128 10.60 2.78 18.22
N THR A 129 9.30 2.75 18.48
CA THR A 129 8.49 1.53 18.36
C THR A 129 7.88 1.43 16.97
N PHE A 130 8.01 0.24 16.38
CA PHE A 130 7.44 -0.12 15.09
C PHE A 130 6.46 -1.26 15.28
N ARG A 131 5.37 -1.25 14.53
CA ARG A 131 4.38 -2.32 14.51
C ARG A 131 4.22 -2.84 13.10
N ILE A 132 4.11 -4.16 12.98
CA ILE A 132 3.68 -4.81 11.74
C ILE A 132 2.23 -5.21 11.94
N CYS A 133 1.36 -4.67 11.09
CA CYS A 133 -0.02 -5.07 11.00
C CYS A 133 -0.18 -5.93 9.75
N VAL A 134 -0.85 -7.06 9.87
CA VAL A 134 -1.23 -7.89 8.72
C VAL A 134 -2.73 -7.80 8.55
N TRP A 135 -3.16 -7.27 7.41
CA TRP A 135 -4.56 -7.22 7.03
C TRP A 135 -4.91 -8.42 6.14
N ASP A 136 -5.67 -9.37 6.71
CA ASP A 136 -6.14 -10.55 5.99
C ASP A 136 -7.31 -10.21 5.06
N LEU A 137 -7.05 -10.22 3.75
CA LEU A 137 -8.03 -9.87 2.72
C LEU A 137 -8.89 -11.06 2.30
N SER A 138 -8.60 -12.28 2.78
CA SER A 138 -9.38 -13.48 2.46
C SER A 138 -10.69 -13.54 3.25
N VAL A 139 -10.67 -13.02 4.48
CA VAL A 139 -11.82 -13.01 5.39
C VAL A 139 -12.39 -11.62 5.63
N TRP A 140 -11.77 -10.57 5.09
CA TRP A 140 -12.12 -9.17 5.35
C TRP A 140 -12.27 -8.89 6.86
N LYS A 141 -11.47 -9.55 7.71
CA LYS A 141 -11.50 -9.46 9.17
C LYS A 141 -10.29 -8.72 9.73
N GLU A 142 -10.41 -8.29 10.98
CA GLU A 142 -9.50 -7.39 11.72
C GLU A 142 -8.04 -7.84 11.77
N ASP A 143 -7.16 -6.86 12.01
CA ASP A 143 -5.70 -6.96 11.97
C ASP A 143 -5.15 -7.92 13.01
N ILE A 144 -4.03 -8.56 12.67
CA ILE A 144 -3.13 -9.12 13.67
C ILE A 144 -1.99 -8.13 13.85
N ASP A 145 -1.92 -7.52 15.04
CA ASP A 145 -0.88 -6.57 15.43
C ASP A 145 0.32 -7.30 16.05
N TYR A 146 1.49 -7.14 15.45
CA TYR A 146 2.76 -7.56 16.03
C TYR A 146 3.56 -6.32 16.46
N GLU A 147 3.89 -6.23 17.75
CA GLU A 147 4.82 -5.21 18.26
C GLU A 147 6.26 -5.65 18.03
N LEU A 148 7.04 -4.83 17.31
CA LEU A 148 8.47 -5.03 17.13
C LEU A 148 9.26 -3.96 17.90
N PHE A 149 10.08 -4.42 18.84
CA PHE A 149 11.04 -3.58 19.52
C PHE A 149 12.25 -3.28 18.62
N SER A 150 12.81 -2.08 18.75
CA SER A 150 13.82 -1.49 17.87
C SER A 150 15.09 -2.34 17.69
N GLU A 151 15.42 -3.22 18.63
CA GLU A 151 16.62 -4.06 18.58
C GLU A 151 16.54 -5.19 17.53
N ASN A 152 15.34 -5.62 17.14
CA ASN A 152 15.14 -6.75 16.20
C ASN A 152 14.72 -6.32 14.78
N PHE A 153 14.56 -5.01 14.55
CA PHE A 153 13.99 -4.47 13.31
C PHE A 153 14.86 -4.75 12.07
N THR A 154 16.19 -4.70 12.21
CA THR A 154 17.12 -4.92 11.08
C THR A 154 17.08 -6.36 10.58
N GLU A 155 16.93 -7.35 11.46
CA GLU A 155 16.88 -8.77 11.09
C GLU A 155 15.54 -9.12 10.41
N HIS A 156 14.43 -8.54 10.87
CA HIS A 156 13.12 -8.76 10.26
C HIS A 156 12.98 -8.13 8.87
N CYS A 157 13.54 -6.93 8.65
CA CYS A 157 13.60 -6.31 7.33
C CYS A 157 14.48 -7.09 6.35
N GLN A 158 15.56 -7.74 6.83
CA GLN A 158 16.41 -8.58 5.98
C GLN A 158 15.63 -9.79 5.46
N LEU A 159 14.84 -10.47 6.30
CA LEU A 159 13.95 -11.58 5.91
C LEU A 159 12.94 -11.18 4.82
N LEU A 160 12.29 -10.02 4.96
CA LEU A 160 11.35 -9.49 3.96
C LEU A 160 12.05 -9.10 2.64
N SER A 161 13.29 -8.60 2.72
CA SER A 161 14.09 -8.24 1.54
C SER A 161 14.69 -9.44 0.81
N SER A 162 15.02 -10.53 1.52
CA SER A 162 15.57 -11.76 0.92
C SER A 162 14.53 -12.54 0.12
N ASN A 163 13.25 -12.44 0.49
CA ASN A 163 12.15 -13.04 -0.28
C ASN A 163 11.81 -12.25 -1.57
N ASN A 164 12.28 -11.01 -1.70
CA ASN A 164 12.19 -10.21 -2.93
C ASN A 164 13.40 -10.36 -3.87
N LYS A 165 14.43 -11.15 -3.50
CA LYS A 165 15.62 -11.40 -4.34
C LYS A 165 15.55 -12.71 -5.15
N ALA A 166 14.43 -13.43 -5.09
CA ALA A 166 14.18 -14.59 -5.95
C ALA A 166 13.28 -14.20 -7.14
N LEU A 167 13.74 -13.27 -7.97
CA LEU A 167 13.29 -13.02 -9.35
C LEU A 167 14.48 -12.55 -10.20
#